data_AF-A0A091B3E8-F1
#
_entry.id   AF-A0A091B3E8-F1
#
_cell.length_a   1.000
_cell.length_b   1.000
_cell.length_c   1.000
_cell.angle_alpha   90.00
_cell.angle_beta   90.00
_cell.angle_gamma   90.00
#
_symmetry.space_group_name_H-M   'P 1'
#
loop_
_entity.id
_entity.type
_entity.pdbx_description
1 polymer ?
#
loop_
_entity_poly.entity_id
_entity_poly.type
_entity_poly.pdbx_seq_one_letter_code
_entity_poly.pdbx_strand_id
1 'polypeptide(L)'
;MSKTNRTISYFIDDRGNRCALVPLANCDRFAILYAYKLAELEETGISLNWQLNSNGHGRTYVKLSLPGRDGRVVARLIAGAAYKQQVHYLNGDPLDLRCDNLLIGKGGKAHKDCSTLPILTDLDSDWESAE
;
A
#
# COMPACT_ATOMS: atom_id res chain seq x y z
N MET A 1 21.01 5.97 16.60
CA MET A 1 19.97 5.75 15.56
C MET A 1 20.28 6.67 14.40
N SER A 2 20.81 6.14 13.31
CA SER A 2 21.13 6.94 12.11
C SER A 2 19.84 7.52 11.53
N LYS A 3 19.81 8.82 11.25
CA LYS A 3 18.71 9.43 10.48
C LYS A 3 18.82 8.92 9.05
N THR A 4 18.12 7.83 8.73
CA THR A 4 17.97 7.37 7.34
C THR A 4 17.37 8.53 6.55
N ASN A 5 18.02 8.89 5.44
CA ASN A 5 17.53 9.96 4.58
C ASN A 5 16.16 9.54 4.03
N ARG A 6 15.09 10.24 4.44
CA ARG A 6 13.70 9.88 4.12
C ARG A 6 13.24 10.48 2.78
N THR A 7 14.16 10.79 1.89
CA THR A 7 13.85 11.33 0.57
C THR A 7 13.34 10.23 -0.36
N ILE A 8 12.17 10.46 -0.94
CA ILE A 8 11.63 9.61 -2.00
C ILE A 8 12.46 9.82 -3.26
N SER A 9 12.91 8.71 -3.86
CA SER A 9 13.68 8.74 -5.10
C SER A 9 12.84 8.21 -6.25
N TYR A 10 13.04 8.74 -7.46
CA TYR A 10 12.31 8.32 -8.65
C TYR A 10 13.25 7.68 -9.67
N PHE A 11 12.77 6.68 -10.40
CA PHE A 11 13.52 6.02 -11.47
C PHE A 11 12.57 5.52 -12.57
N ILE A 12 13.13 5.13 -13.72
CA ILE A 12 12.41 4.47 -14.81
C ILE A 12 12.78 2.99 -14.78
N ASP A 13 11.79 2.10 -14.77
CA ASP A 13 12.04 0.65 -14.80
C ASP A 13 12.40 0.14 -16.21
N ASP A 14 12.67 -1.16 -16.31
CA ASP A 14 13.00 -1.86 -17.56
C ASP A 14 11.89 -1.82 -18.62
N ARG A 15 10.66 -1.49 -18.21
CA ARG A 15 9.48 -1.37 -19.05
C ARG A 15 9.14 0.07 -19.40
N GLY A 16 9.96 1.04 -18.97
CA GLY A 16 9.74 2.47 -19.23
C GLY A 16 8.73 3.12 -18.28
N ASN A 17 8.30 2.45 -17.22
CA ASN A 17 7.37 3.03 -16.24
C ASN A 17 8.11 3.86 -15.20
N ARG A 18 7.51 4.99 -14.82
CA ARG A 18 8.03 5.83 -13.73
C ARG A 18 7.67 5.23 -12.38
N CYS A 19 8.70 4.89 -11.61
CA CYS A 19 8.61 4.28 -10.30
C CYS A 19 9.16 5.21 -9.20
N ALA A 20 8.72 4.99 -7.98
CA ALA A 20 9.16 5.68 -6.78
C ALA A 20 9.69 4.66 -5.75
N LEU A 21 10.79 5.03 -5.09
CA LEU A 21 11.37 4.35 -3.94
C LEU A 21 10.97 5.12 -2.68
N VAL A 22 10.09 4.52 -1.89
CA VAL A 22 9.59 5.11 -0.64
C VAL A 22 10.35 4.50 0.54
N PRO A 23 11.11 5.31 1.30
CA PRO A 23 11.88 4.82 2.44
C PRO A 23 10.96 4.34 3.56
N LEU A 24 11.30 3.21 4.18
CA LEU A 24 10.56 2.67 5.32
C LEU A 24 11.10 3.25 6.63
N ALA A 25 10.20 3.64 7.52
CA ALA A 25 10.52 4.41 8.72
C ALA A 25 11.32 3.62 9.77
N ASN A 26 11.24 2.29 9.74
CA ASN A 26 11.81 1.39 10.74
C ASN A 26 12.96 0.51 10.22
N CYS A 27 13.40 0.67 8.97
CA CYS A 27 14.53 -0.07 8.41
C CYS A 27 15.17 0.68 7.24
N ASP A 28 16.38 0.27 6.85
CA ASP A 28 17.11 0.84 5.70
C ASP A 28 16.71 0.16 4.38
N ARG A 29 15.39 0.02 4.16
CA ARG A 29 14.83 -0.56 2.93
C ARG A 29 13.79 0.37 2.35
N PHE A 30 13.49 0.16 1.07
CA PHE A 30 12.54 0.96 0.30
C PHE A 30 11.41 0.07 -0.20
N ALA A 31 10.19 0.61 -0.21
CA ALA A 31 9.10 0.07 -0.99
C ALA A 31 9.11 0.68 -2.39
N ILE A 32 8.77 -0.12 -3.40
CA ILE A 32 8.72 0.29 -4.81
C ILE A 32 7.26 0.35 -5.23
N LEU A 33 6.85 1.44 -5.87
CA LEU A 33 5.53 1.56 -6.50
C LEU A 33 5.59 2.48 -7.71
N TYR A 34 4.55 2.49 -8.53
CA TYR A 34 4.45 3.46 -9.61
C TYR A 34 4.27 4.88 -9.07
N ALA A 35 4.94 5.85 -9.70
CA ALA A 35 4.93 7.24 -9.25
C ALA A 35 3.52 7.85 -9.27
N TYR A 36 2.67 7.48 -10.24
CA TYR A 36 1.29 7.96 -10.29
C TYR A 36 0.46 7.44 -9.10
N LYS A 37 0.68 6.19 -8.67
CA LYS A 37 0.02 5.63 -7.47
C LYS A 37 0.48 6.29 -6.19
N LEU A 38 1.76 6.66 -6.11
CA LEU A 38 2.26 7.44 -4.99
C LEU A 38 1.54 8.78 -4.89
N ALA A 39 1.42 9.51 -6.02
CA ALA A 39 0.70 10.77 -6.08
C ALA A 39 -0.77 10.63 -5.66
N GLU A 40 -1.48 9.60 -6.17
CA GLU A 40 -2.87 9.31 -5.73
C GLU A 40 -2.96 9.11 -4.21
N LEU A 41 -2.01 8.39 -3.59
CA LEU A 41 -2.01 8.18 -2.14
C LEU A 41 -1.74 9.50 -1.38
N GLU A 42 -0.82 10.34 -1.86
CA GLU A 42 -0.55 11.65 -1.26
C GLU A 42 -1.76 12.58 -1.35
N GLU A 43 -2.46 12.60 -2.49
CA GLU A 43 -3.68 13.38 -2.70
C GLU A 43 -4.82 12.97 -1.75
N THR A 44 -4.89 11.68 -1.37
CA THR A 44 -5.85 11.20 -0.36
C THR A 44 -5.45 11.53 1.09
N GLY A 45 -4.33 12.21 1.30
CA GLY A 45 -3.83 12.57 2.63
C GLY A 45 -3.20 11.41 3.39
N ILE A 46 -2.86 10.30 2.71
CA ILE A 46 -2.24 9.15 3.34
C ILE A 46 -0.78 9.45 3.65
N SER A 47 -0.38 9.27 4.91
CA SER A 47 1.01 9.43 5.31
C SER A 47 1.93 8.41 4.64
N LEU A 48 3.07 8.89 4.14
CA LEU A 48 4.15 8.07 3.59
C LEU A 48 5.11 7.52 4.66
N ASN A 49 4.76 7.67 5.95
CA ASN A 49 5.52 7.10 7.07
C ASN A 49 5.24 5.59 7.20
N TRP A 50 5.67 4.82 6.20
CA TRP A 50 5.41 3.40 6.10
C TRP A 50 6.43 2.58 6.88
N GLN A 51 6.00 1.41 7.36
CA GLN A 51 6.82 0.53 8.19
C GLN A 51 6.77 -0.90 7.66
N LEU A 52 7.93 -1.56 7.64
CA LEU A 52 8.01 -2.99 7.41
C LEU A 52 7.61 -3.74 8.67
N ASN A 53 6.51 -4.48 8.60
CA ASN A 53 6.03 -5.31 9.70
C ASN A 53 6.22 -6.79 9.40
N SER A 54 6.27 -7.60 10.45
CA SER A 54 6.34 -9.07 10.38
C SER A 54 5.21 -9.67 11.20
N ASN A 55 4.65 -10.80 10.77
CA ASN A 55 3.69 -11.56 11.56
C ASN A 55 4.34 -12.64 12.45
N GLY A 56 5.67 -12.70 12.54
CA GLY A 56 6.38 -13.71 13.31
C GLY A 56 6.43 -15.11 12.66
N HIS A 57 5.71 -15.34 11.56
CA HIS A 57 5.65 -16.60 10.82
C HIS A 57 6.29 -16.48 9.43
N GLY A 58 7.37 -15.69 9.33
CA GLY A 58 8.14 -15.51 8.09
C GLY A 58 7.48 -14.62 7.03
N ARG A 59 6.29 -14.06 7.28
CA ARG A 59 5.66 -13.10 6.36
C ARG A 59 5.92 -11.68 6.80
N THR A 60 6.40 -10.86 5.88
CA THR A 60 6.55 -9.42 6.06
C THR A 60 5.64 -8.65 5.13
N TYR A 61 5.26 -7.44 5.53
CA TYR A 61 4.36 -6.58 4.78
C TYR A 61 4.58 -5.11 5.14
N VAL A 62 4.33 -4.23 4.18
CA VAL A 62 4.38 -2.79 4.43
C VAL A 62 3.05 -2.33 5.01
N LYS A 63 3.11 -1.64 6.15
CA LYS A 63 1.95 -1.08 6.87
C LYS A 63 2.15 0.42 7.04
N LEU A 64 1.07 1.18 6.91
CA LEU A 64 1.03 2.57 7.31
C LEU A 64 0.19 2.72 8.58
N SER A 65 0.60 3.64 9.45
CA SER A 65 -0.17 3.98 10.65
C SER A 65 -1.19 5.05 10.31
N LEU A 66 -2.45 4.84 10.71
CA LEU A 66 -3.50 5.86 10.65
C LEU A 66 -3.82 6.28 12.09
N PRO A 67 -3.89 7.58 12.40
CA PRO A 67 -4.27 8.02 13.74
C PRO A 67 -5.68 7.51 14.08
N GLY A 68 -5.82 6.92 15.27
CA GLY A 68 -7.10 6.43 15.79
C GLY A 68 -7.67 5.17 15.09
N ARG A 69 -6.90 4.50 14.22
CA ARG A 69 -7.34 3.27 13.52
C ARG A 69 -6.22 2.23 13.47
N ASP A 70 -6.59 0.96 13.36
CA ASP A 70 -5.64 -0.08 13.03
C ASP A 70 -4.96 0.25 11.69
N GLY A 71 -3.62 0.29 11.70
CA GLY A 71 -2.87 0.66 10.50
C GLY A 71 -3.17 -0.27 9.32
N ARG A 72 -3.17 0.29 8.12
CA ARG A 72 -3.55 -0.42 6.89
C ARG A 72 -2.33 -0.97 6.16
N VAL A 73 -2.48 -2.16 5.58
CA VAL A 73 -1.47 -2.76 4.70
C VAL A 73 -1.45 -1.99 3.38
N VAL A 74 -0.30 -1.42 3.02
CA VAL A 74 -0.17 -0.51 1.87
C VAL A 74 -0.56 -1.20 0.56
N ALA A 75 -0.13 -2.45 0.38
CA ALA A 75 -0.48 -3.24 -0.81
C ALA A 75 -2.00 -3.39 -1.02
N ARG A 76 -2.80 -3.45 0.05
CA ARG A 76 -4.26 -3.52 -0.05
C ARG A 76 -4.87 -2.23 -0.56
N LEU A 77 -4.30 -1.10 -0.14
CA LEU A 77 -4.75 0.21 -0.61
C LEU A 77 -4.46 0.33 -2.10
N ILE A 78 -3.21 0.10 -2.50
CA ILE A 78 -2.78 0.19 -3.90
C ILE A 78 -3.60 -0.73 -4.80
N ALA A 79 -3.84 -1.97 -4.38
CA ALA A 79 -4.65 -2.90 -5.13
C ALA A 79 -6.16 -2.61 -5.07
N GLY A 80 -6.65 -1.72 -4.21
CA GLY A 80 -8.09 -1.52 -4.04
C GLY A 80 -8.81 -2.75 -3.46
N ALA A 81 -8.13 -3.55 -2.63
CA ALA A 81 -8.67 -4.79 -2.09
C ALA A 81 -9.77 -4.54 -1.04
N ALA A 82 -11.00 -4.93 -1.39
CA ALA A 82 -12.19 -4.86 -0.54
C ALA A 82 -12.12 -5.80 0.68
N TYR A 83 -13.11 -5.69 1.55
CA TYR A 83 -13.24 -6.54 2.73
C TYR A 83 -13.21 -8.04 2.35
N LYS A 84 -12.52 -8.85 3.16
CA LYS A 84 -12.27 -10.29 2.93
C LYS A 84 -11.47 -10.67 1.67
N GLN A 85 -11.03 -9.72 0.85
CA GLN A 85 -10.07 -9.99 -0.21
C GLN A 85 -8.65 -10.06 0.35
N GLN A 86 -7.78 -10.85 -0.27
CA GLN A 86 -6.35 -10.96 0.05
C GLN A 86 -5.52 -10.43 -1.11
N VAL A 87 -4.35 -9.87 -0.80
CA VAL A 87 -3.38 -9.44 -1.82
C VAL A 87 -2.21 -10.40 -1.82
N HIS A 88 -1.83 -10.85 -3.01
CA HIS A 88 -0.67 -11.69 -3.26
C HIS A 88 0.35 -10.93 -4.11
N TYR A 89 1.64 -11.15 -3.84
CA TYR A 89 2.75 -10.59 -4.60
C TYR A 89 3.22 -11.64 -5.62
N LEU A 90 3.21 -11.31 -6.91
CA LEU A 90 3.59 -12.23 -7.98
C LEU A 90 5.06 -12.66 -7.88
N ASN A 91 5.95 -11.71 -7.56
CA ASN A 91 7.38 -11.96 -7.42
C ASN A 91 7.78 -12.47 -6.02
N GLY A 92 6.84 -12.56 -5.07
CA GLY A 92 7.12 -12.92 -3.68
C GLY A 92 7.81 -11.85 -2.83
N ASP A 93 8.09 -10.66 -3.37
CA ASP A 93 8.69 -9.54 -2.66
C ASP A 93 7.60 -8.58 -2.12
N PRO A 94 7.41 -8.49 -0.79
CA PRO A 94 6.43 -7.60 -0.19
C PRO A 94 6.81 -6.12 -0.25
N LEU A 95 8.01 -5.79 -0.72
CA LEU A 95 8.46 -4.41 -0.95
C LEU A 95 8.14 -3.91 -2.36
N ASP A 96 7.84 -4.81 -3.30
CA ASP A 96 7.41 -4.43 -4.63
C ASP A 96 5.88 -4.26 -4.67
N LEU A 97 5.44 -3.04 -4.45
CA LEU A 97 4.05 -2.62 -4.39
C LEU A 97 3.52 -2.12 -5.76
N ARG A 98 4.24 -2.37 -6.87
CA ARG A 98 3.75 -2.01 -8.21
C ARG A 98 2.46 -2.75 -8.51
N CYS A 99 1.46 -2.04 -9.06
CA CYS A 99 0.13 -2.57 -9.36
C CYS A 99 0.14 -3.91 -10.10
N ASP A 100 1.05 -4.08 -11.06
CA ASP A 100 1.15 -5.28 -11.88
C ASP A 100 1.77 -6.47 -11.14
N ASN A 101 2.45 -6.24 -10.00
CA ASN A 101 2.94 -7.27 -9.08
C ASN A 101 1.87 -7.72 -8.07
N LEU A 102 0.73 -7.03 -7.97
CA LEU A 102 -0.31 -7.31 -6.99
C LEU A 102 -1.47 -8.09 -7.62
N LEU A 103 -1.93 -9.13 -6.92
CA LEU A 103 -3.10 -9.92 -7.29
C LEU A 103 -4.12 -9.94 -6.14
N ILE A 104 -5.40 -9.75 -6.45
CA ILE A 104 -6.47 -9.72 -5.45
C ILE A 104 -7.24 -11.04 -5.43
N GLY A 105 -6.96 -11.89 -4.45
CA GLY A 105 -7.80 -13.04 -4.10
C GLY A 105 -9.13 -12.62 -3.49
N LYS A 106 -10.27 -13.00 -4.09
CA LYS A 106 -11.42 -13.38 -3.23
C LYS A 106 -11.02 -14.68 -2.55
N GLY A 107 -11.43 -14.95 -1.30
CA GLY A 107 -11.11 -16.21 -0.62
C GLY A 107 -11.17 -17.40 -1.60
N GLY A 108 -10.01 -17.90 -2.02
CA GLY A 108 -9.84 -18.97 -3.01
C GLY A 108 -9.39 -18.62 -4.44
N LYS A 109 -9.67 -17.45 -5.05
CA LYS A 109 -9.29 -17.14 -6.45
C LYS A 109 -8.95 -15.67 -6.70
N ALA A 110 -7.78 -15.42 -7.28
CA ALA A 110 -7.24 -14.08 -7.54
C ALA A 110 -7.71 -13.48 -8.87
N HIS A 111 -8.19 -12.23 -8.82
CA HIS A 111 -8.47 -11.33 -9.93
C HIS A 111 -7.47 -10.17 -9.93
N LYS A 112 -7.08 -9.72 -11.13
CA LYS A 112 -6.10 -8.65 -11.34
C LYS A 112 -6.83 -7.35 -11.70
N ASP A 113 -7.33 -6.65 -10.71
CA ASP A 113 -7.96 -5.34 -10.92
C ASP A 113 -7.19 -4.28 -10.12
N CYS A 114 -6.33 -3.49 -10.78
CA CYS A 114 -5.66 -2.32 -10.17
C CYS A 114 -6.26 -0.99 -10.65
N SER A 115 -7.50 -1.01 -11.13
CA SER A 115 -8.19 0.17 -11.65
C SER A 115 -8.82 0.95 -10.49
N THR A 116 -8.20 2.09 -10.17
CA THR A 116 -8.71 3.17 -9.30
C THR A 116 -8.85 2.81 -7.81
N LEU A 117 -8.20 3.59 -6.94
CA LEU A 117 -8.41 3.48 -5.49
C LEU A 117 -9.90 3.71 -5.20
N PRO A 118 -10.56 2.90 -4.36
CA PRO A 118 -11.89 3.27 -3.88
C PRO A 118 -11.76 4.63 -3.19
N ILE A 119 -12.46 5.63 -3.73
CA ILE A 119 -12.60 6.93 -3.09
C ILE A 119 -13.07 6.65 -1.66
N LEU A 120 -12.37 7.21 -0.67
CA LEU A 120 -12.64 7.04 0.76
C LEU A 120 -13.97 7.72 1.19
N THR A 121 -15.06 7.55 0.43
CA THR A 121 -16.34 8.25 0.65
C THR A 121 -17.36 7.49 1.50
N ASP A 122 -17.17 6.19 1.78
CA ASP A 122 -18.19 5.40 2.48
C ASP A 122 -17.89 5.18 3.98
N LEU A 123 -17.63 6.24 4.74
CA LEU A 123 -17.47 6.15 6.20
C LEU A 123 -18.30 7.14 7.03
N ASP A 124 -19.15 7.97 6.43
CA ASP A 124 -19.95 8.98 7.16
C ASP A 124 -21.43 9.01 6.70
N SER A 125 -22.15 7.88 6.71
CA SER A 125 -23.55 7.89 6.26
C SER A 125 -24.53 6.98 7.01
N ASP A 126 -24.33 6.72 8.31
CA ASP A 126 -25.28 5.92 9.11
C ASP A 126 -25.27 6.26 10.62
N TRP A 127 -25.35 7.55 11.01
CA TRP A 127 -25.51 7.91 12.44
C TRP A 127 -26.66 8.87 12.79
N GLU A 128 -27.45 9.39 11.84
CA GLU A 128 -28.66 10.15 12.17
C GLU A 128 -29.93 9.32 11.92
N SER A 129 -30.29 8.49 12.90
CA SER A 129 -31.68 8.04 13.13
C SER A 129 -31.85 7.63 14.60
N ALA A 130 -31.96 8.65 15.45
CA ALA A 130 -32.63 8.69 16.75
C ALA A 130 -32.60 10.19 17.13
N GLU A 131 -33.68 10.95 17.27
CA GLU A 131 -35.06 10.67 17.68
C GLU A 131 -36.02 11.71 17.06
#